data_AF-A0A0K1PSE8-F1
#
_entry.id   AF-A0A0K1PSE8-F1
#
_cell.length_a   1.000
_cell.length_b   1.000
_cell.length_c   1.000
_cell.angle_alpha   90.00
_cell.angle_beta   90.00
_cell.angle_gamma   90.00
#
_symmetry.space_group_name_H-M   'P 1'
#
loop_
_entity.id
_entity.type
_entity.pdbx_description
1 polymer ?
#
loop_
_entity_poly.entity_id
_entity_poly.type
_entity_poly.pdbx_seq_one_letter_code
_entity_poly.pdbx_strand_id
1 'polypeptide(L)'
;MSAQLSIAGDEISGEIALAIPPGMVAKEQNRVIDEALAVALDEVAGKLGAVLAAPPHKFVRPVPGKDAEGKLRFAVRARTEGGLLVPDHNAAKRRRR
;
A
#
# COMPACT_ATOMS: atom_id res chain seq x y z
N MET A 1 -6.27 1.78 13.45
CA MET A 1 -5.57 2.01 12.18
C MET A 1 -6.64 2.08 11.10
N SER A 2 -6.66 3.13 10.29
CA SER A 2 -7.65 3.33 9.23
C SER A 2 -6.94 3.25 7.89
N ALA A 3 -6.89 2.05 7.31
CA ALA A 3 -6.50 1.88 5.92
C ALA A 3 -7.75 2.09 5.06
N GLN A 4 -7.80 3.21 4.32
CA GLN A 4 -8.88 3.44 3.38
C GLN A 4 -8.45 2.90 2.03
N LEU A 5 -8.90 1.69 1.69
CA LEU A 5 -8.72 1.09 0.38
C LEU A 5 -10.04 1.21 -0.41
N SER A 6 -9.98 1.83 -1.57
CA SER A 6 -11.07 1.93 -2.54
C SER A 6 -10.78 1.01 -3.72
N ILE A 7 -11.79 0.27 -4.16
CA ILE A 7 -11.71 -0.63 -5.30
C ILE A 7 -12.48 0.02 -6.46
N ALA A 8 -11.80 0.23 -7.58
CA ALA A 8 -12.35 0.79 -8.81
C ALA A 8 -12.12 -0.20 -9.96
N GLY A 9 -13.04 -1.15 -10.13
CA GLY A 9 -12.89 -2.25 -11.09
C GLY A 9 -11.71 -3.15 -10.70
N ASP A 10 -10.68 -3.18 -11.55
CA ASP A 10 -9.46 -3.96 -11.34
C ASP A 10 -8.35 -3.15 -10.65
N GLU A 11 -8.57 -1.88 -10.31
CA GLU A 11 -7.61 -1.03 -9.62
C GLU A 11 -7.99 -0.87 -8.14
N ILE A 12 -7.02 -1.05 -7.26
CA ILE A 12 -7.14 -0.82 -5.82
C ILE A 12 -6.27 0.38 -5.49
N SER A 13 -6.87 1.43 -4.94
CA SER A 13 -6.16 2.63 -4.52
C SER A 13 -6.53 2.98 -3.10
N GLY A 14 -5.58 3.51 -2.33
CA GLY A 14 -5.84 3.89 -0.96
C GLY A 14 -4.72 4.66 -0.31
N GLU A 15 -4.94 5.03 0.94
CA GLU A 15 -3.92 5.65 1.79
C GLU A 15 -3.95 5.02 3.17
N ILE A 16 -2.75 4.86 3.74
CA ILE A 16 -2.56 4.46 5.13
C ILE A 16 -1.64 5.47 5.82
N ALA A 17 -1.94 5.76 7.08
CA ALA A 17 -1.08 6.56 7.94
C ALA A 17 -0.47 5.65 9.02
N LEU A 18 0.87 5.58 9.05
CA LEU A 18 1.61 4.77 10.01
C LEU A 18 2.49 5.63 10.90
N ALA A 19 2.43 5.35 12.21
CA ALA A 19 3.33 5.94 13.18
C ALA A 19 4.67 5.20 13.10
N ILE A 20 5.58 5.70 12.28
CA ILE A 20 6.95 5.17 12.18
C ILE A 20 7.86 6.08 12.99
N PRO A 21 8.48 5.57 14.08
CA PRO A 21 9.36 6.38 14.90
C PRO A 21 10.61 6.83 14.13
N PRO A 22 11.13 8.04 14.42
CA PRO A 22 12.37 8.52 13.81
C PRO A 22 13.54 7.63 14.24
N GLY A 23 14.36 7.19 13.28
CA GLY A 23 15.50 6.29 13.51
C GLY A 23 15.21 4.81 13.27
N MET A 24 13.97 4.43 12.94
CA MET A 24 13.64 3.07 12.53
C MET A 24 14.35 2.71 11.21
N VAL A 25 15.04 1.56 11.18
CA VAL A 25 15.70 1.09 9.97
C VAL A 25 14.68 0.62 8.93
N ALA A 26 15.01 0.76 7.65
CA ALA A 26 14.11 0.42 6.54
C ALA A 26 13.54 -1.02 6.63
N LYS A 27 14.30 -1.96 7.18
CA LYS A 27 13.85 -3.35 7.38
C LYS A 27 12.71 -3.46 8.41
N GLU A 28 12.85 -2.77 9.54
CA GLU A 28 11.82 -2.74 10.59
C GLU A 28 10.60 -1.96 10.12
N GLN A 29 10.81 -0.85 9.42
CA GLN A 29 9.75 -0.10 8.77
C GLN A 29 8.95 -1.00 7.81
N ASN A 30 9.62 -1.74 6.92
CA ASN A 30 8.95 -2.65 5.99
C ASN A 30 8.15 -3.73 6.72
N ARG A 31 8.66 -4.24 7.85
CA ARG A 31 7.94 -5.22 8.67
C ARG A 31 6.66 -4.65 9.28
N VAL A 32 6.73 -3.43 9.84
CA VAL A 32 5.53 -2.75 10.39
C VAL A 32 4.51 -2.47 9.29
N ILE A 33 4.97 -2.06 8.11
CA ILE A 33 4.13 -1.86 6.93
C ILE A 33 3.48 -3.20 6.54
N ASP A 34 4.27 -4.28 6.46
CA ASP A 34 3.78 -5.62 6.12
C ASP A 34 2.69 -6.08 7.07
N GLU A 35 2.92 -5.99 8.38
CA GLU A 35 1.93 -6.40 9.39
C GLU A 35 0.66 -5.54 9.33
N ALA A 36 0.79 -4.24 9.05
CA ALA A 36 -0.35 -3.33 8.96
C ALA A 36 -1.18 -3.52 7.69
N LEU A 37 -0.56 -3.85 6.55
CA LEU A 37 -1.25 -4.02 5.27
C LEU A 37 -1.63 -5.46 4.97
N ALA A 38 -0.98 -6.46 5.56
CA ALA A 38 -1.23 -7.87 5.26
C ALA A 38 -2.71 -8.20 5.38
N VAL A 39 -3.34 -7.84 6.50
CA VAL A 39 -4.76 -8.10 6.74
C VAL A 39 -5.64 -7.37 5.72
N ALA A 40 -5.42 -6.07 5.52
CA ALA A 40 -6.26 -5.27 4.62
C ALA A 40 -6.14 -5.68 3.15
N LEU A 41 -4.93 -6.03 2.68
CA LEU A 41 -4.72 -6.52 1.32
C LEU A 41 -5.25 -7.94 1.14
N ASP A 42 -5.12 -8.81 2.14
CA ASP A 42 -5.66 -10.17 2.08
C ASP A 42 -7.19 -10.16 2.04
N GLU A 43 -7.84 -9.29 2.81
CA GLU A 43 -9.29 -9.08 2.74
C GLU A 43 -9.75 -8.59 1.36
N VAL A 44 -9.00 -7.66 0.74
CA VAL A 44 -9.30 -7.16 -0.60
C VAL A 44 -9.03 -8.22 -1.67
N ALA A 45 -7.92 -8.94 -1.55
CA ALA A 45 -7.55 -10.01 -2.46
C ALA A 45 -8.60 -11.14 -2.41
N GLY A 46 -9.04 -11.54 -1.21
CA GLY A 46 -10.12 -12.52 -1.03
C GLY A 46 -11.45 -12.09 -1.64
N LYS A 47 -11.82 -10.80 -1.53
CA LYS A 47 -13.04 -10.25 -2.17
C LYS A 47 -12.96 -10.27 -3.70
N LEU A 48 -11.77 -10.09 -4.26
CA LEU A 48 -11.52 -10.06 -5.70
C LEU A 48 -11.19 -11.44 -6.27
N GLY A 49 -11.09 -12.47 -5.43
CA GLY A 49 -10.61 -13.81 -5.84
C GLY A 49 -9.16 -13.80 -6.34
N ALA A 50 -8.36 -12.86 -5.85
CA ALA A 50 -6.98 -12.66 -6.24
C ALA A 50 -6.01 -13.13 -5.14
N VAL A 51 -4.76 -13.37 -5.52
CA VAL A 51 -3.66 -13.68 -4.58
C VAL A 51 -2.60 -12.58 -4.65
N LEU A 52 -2.03 -12.20 -3.50
CA LEU A 52 -0.91 -11.25 -3.45
C LEU A 52 0.29 -11.77 -4.25
N ALA A 53 0.68 -11.05 -5.31
CA ALA A 53 1.86 -11.39 -6.10
C ALA A 53 3.18 -10.93 -5.44
N ALA A 54 3.11 -10.10 -4.40
CA ALA A 54 4.25 -9.47 -3.76
C ALA A 54 4.01 -9.29 -2.25
N PRO A 55 5.04 -8.92 -1.47
CA PRO A 55 4.87 -8.50 -0.08
C PRO A 55 4.07 -7.18 0.03
N PRO A 56 3.25 -6.99 1.08
CA PRO A 56 2.44 -5.79 1.27
C PRO A 56 3.22 -4.46 1.18
N HIS A 57 4.45 -4.40 1.69
CA HIS A 57 5.30 -3.21 1.63
C HIS A 57 5.67 -2.78 0.20
N LYS A 58 5.54 -3.67 -0.79
CA LYS A 58 5.74 -3.33 -2.21
C LYS A 58 4.52 -2.70 -2.87
N PHE A 59 3.35 -2.77 -2.23
CA PHE A 59 2.11 -2.12 -2.69
C PHE A 59 1.93 -0.71 -2.13
N VAL A 60 2.90 -0.23 -1.34
CA VAL A 60 2.85 1.10 -0.80
C VAL A 60 4.03 1.96 -1.20
N ARG A 61 3.74 3.27 -1.29
CA ARG A 61 4.74 4.28 -1.56
C ARG A 61 4.64 5.40 -0.52
N PRO A 62 5.76 5.82 0.09
CA PRO A 62 5.75 6.95 0.99
C PRO A 62 5.30 8.21 0.25
N VAL A 63 4.32 8.90 0.83
CA VAL A 63 3.83 10.19 0.35
C VAL A 63 4.59 11.28 1.09
N PRO A 64 5.09 12.31 0.40
CA PRO A 64 5.71 13.44 1.09
C PRO A 64 4.67 14.15 1.95
N GLY A 65 4.94 14.25 3.25
CA GLY A 65 4.06 14.87 4.23
C GLY A 65 3.79 13.96 5.42
N LYS A 66 3.36 14.59 6.51
CA LYS A 66 2.83 13.90 7.69
C LYS A 66 1.33 14.14 7.73
N ASP A 67 0.60 13.17 8.28
CA ASP A 67 -0.81 13.37 8.59
C ASP A 67 -0.99 14.37 9.75
N ALA A 68 -2.23 14.79 10.04
CA ALA A 68 -2.56 15.71 11.12
C ALA A 68 -2.03 15.25 12.51
N GLU A 69 -1.84 13.93 12.69
CA GLU A 69 -1.28 13.32 13.90
C GLU A 69 0.25 13.14 13.85
N GLY A 70 0.95 13.68 12.84
CA GLY A 70 2.40 13.54 12.68
C GLY A 70 2.87 12.18 12.14
N LYS A 71 1.95 11.33 11.68
CA LYS A 71 2.20 9.99 11.12
C LYS A 71 2.68 10.07 9.67
N LEU A 72 3.53 9.13 9.25
CA LEU A 72 3.95 9.04 7.85
C LEU A 72 2.79 8.49 7.01
N ARG A 73 2.55 9.13 5.87
CA ARG A 73 1.51 8.71 4.93
C ARG A 73 2.11 7.81 3.86
N PHE A 74 1.38 6.76 3.52
CA PHE A 74 1.73 5.83 2.45
C PHE A 74 0.53 5.66 1.53
N ALA A 75 0.74 5.92 0.25
CA ALA A 75 -0.25 5.65 -0.78
C ALA A 75 -0.16 4.17 -1.15
N VAL A 76 -1.30 3.49 -1.11
CA VAL A 76 -1.46 2.10 -1.54
C VAL A 76 -1.97 2.12 -2.97
N ARG A 77 -1.32 1.36 -3.85
CA ARG A 77 -1.84 1.11 -5.21
C ARG A 77 -1.55 -0.32 -5.63
N ALA A 78 -2.60 -1.02 -6.00
CA ALA A 78 -2.54 -2.37 -6.51
C ALA A 78 -3.51 -2.50 -7.69
N ARG A 79 -3.31 -3.52 -8.52
CA ARG A 79 -4.26 -3.88 -9.55
C ARG A 79 -4.38 -5.39 -9.65
N THR A 80 -5.50 -5.87 -10.13
CA THR A 80 -5.72 -7.29 -10.36
C THR A 80 -5.34 -7.64 -11.79
N GLU A 81 -4.44 -8.61 -11.98
CA GLU A 81 -4.06 -9.15 -13.28
C GLU A 81 -4.16 -10.68 -13.22
N GLY A 82 -5.11 -11.27 -13.95
CA GLY A 82 -5.23 -12.74 -14.06
C GLY A 82 -5.41 -13.49 -12.74
N GLY A 83 -6.10 -12.88 -11.76
CA GLY A 83 -6.26 -13.45 -10.41
C GLY A 83 -5.07 -13.20 -9.48
N LEU A 84 -4.16 -12.30 -9.85
CA LEU A 84 -3.07 -11.85 -8.99
C LEU A 84 -3.19 -10.37 -8.67
N LEU A 85 -3.03 -10.03 -7.40
CA LEU A 85 -2.93 -8.65 -6.95
C LEU A 85 -1.47 -8.19 -7.13
N VAL A 86 -1.23 -7.31 -8.09
CA VAL A 86 0.11 -6.79 -8.42
C VAL A 86 0.23 -5.32 -8.02
N PRO A 87 1.40 -4.87 -7.52
CA PRO A 87 1.59 -3.48 -7.12
C PRO A 87 1.62 -2.55 -8.33
N ASP A 88 0.73 -1.55 -8.35
CA ASP A 88 0.62 -0.59 -9.45
C ASP A 88 1.20 0.78 -9.08
N HIS A 89 2.53 0.85 -9.08
CA HIS A 89 3.27 2.07 -8.82
C HIS A 89 3.85 2.72 -10.07
N ASN A 90 3.61 2.14 -11.25
CA ASN A 90 4.26 2.56 -12.49
C ASN A 90 3.57 3.74 -13.19
N ALA A 91 2.33 4.08 -12.81
CA ALA A 91 1.64 5.25 -13.36
C ALA A 91 2.34 6.60 -13.09
N ALA A 92 3.19 6.69 -12.05
CA ALA A 92 3.90 7.94 -11.72
C ALA A 92 5.21 8.15 -12.49
N LYS A 93 5.69 7.19 -13.31
CA LYS A 93 6.92 7.34 -14.10
C LYS A 93 6.71 7.97 -15.49
N ARG A 94 5.52 8.48 -15.79
CA ARG A 94 5.19 9.20 -17.05
C ARG A 94 4.69 10.63 -16.79
N ARG A 95 5.49 11.46 -16.12
CA ARG A 95 5.35 12.93 -16.20
C ARG A 95 6.69 13.65 -15.96
N ARG A 96 7.66 13.34 -16.82
CA ARG A 96 8.73 14.25 -17.20
C ARG A 96 8.93 14.09 -18.71
N ARG A 97 8.22 14.90 -19.48
CA ARG A 97 8.56 15.22 -20.85
C ARG A 97 8.48 16.73 -20.99
#